data_AF-A0A8H3B9Z3-F1
#
_entry.id   AF-A0A8H3B9Z3-F1
#
_cell.length_a   1.000
_cell.length_b   1.000
_cell.length_c   1.000
_cell.angle_alpha   90.00
_cell.angle_beta   90.00
_cell.angle_gamma   90.00
#
_symmetry.space_group_name_H-M   'P 1'
#
loop_
_entity.id
_entity.type
_entity.pdbx_description
1 polymer ?
#
loop_
_entity_poly.entity_id
_entity_poly.type
_entity_poly.pdbx_seq_one_letter_code
_entity_poly.pdbx_strand_id
1 'polypeptide(L)'
;MLASALLALAPLGVLGQVILYNTSHNVTSLQGTWTTTTDYVLTSNMIASPSSSGFNIPEQYRGASSASYSFTDDGFWEQHIYRLVSHGTSSCTQGITIYQHGTYAHGPDGSLVLSPYWQDGRIQILDPCRSNPVSLINQTEHIHSWRILDGPVLRLVGEYYTPVENMTRVYDTPQMLSTKVLSSWG
;
A
#
# COMPACT_ATOMS: atom_id res chain seq x y z
N MET A 1 -28.62 -38.55 48.47
CA MET A 1 -27.54 -37.53 48.44
C MET A 1 -27.10 -37.40 47.00
N LEU A 2 -27.52 -36.34 46.30
CA LEU A 2 -27.17 -36.07 44.91
C LEU A 2 -25.83 -35.34 44.87
N ALA A 3 -24.82 -35.95 44.26
CA ALA A 3 -23.51 -35.33 44.06
C ALA A 3 -23.52 -34.52 42.77
N SER A 4 -23.49 -33.18 42.88
CA SER A 4 -23.25 -32.28 41.75
C SER A 4 -21.76 -32.30 41.38
N ALA A 5 -21.44 -32.71 40.17
CA ALA A 5 -20.12 -32.57 39.58
C ALA A 5 -19.97 -31.15 38.99
N LEU A 6 -19.09 -30.32 39.57
CA LEU A 6 -18.64 -29.08 38.94
C LEU A 6 -17.64 -29.41 37.83
N LEU A 7 -18.00 -29.16 36.57
CA LEU A 7 -17.02 -29.09 35.47
C LEU A 7 -16.28 -27.76 35.56
N ALA A 8 -15.00 -27.80 35.88
CA ALA A 8 -14.11 -26.65 35.72
C ALA A 8 -13.73 -26.51 34.24
N LEU A 9 -14.17 -25.43 33.59
CA LEU A 9 -13.63 -25.02 32.29
C LEU A 9 -12.24 -24.43 32.51
N ALA A 10 -11.19 -25.15 32.09
CA ALA A 10 -9.86 -24.57 31.99
C ALA A 10 -9.80 -23.63 30.77
N PRO A 11 -9.19 -22.43 30.89
CA PRO A 11 -8.98 -21.56 29.74
C PRO A 11 -7.94 -22.21 28.82
N LEU A 12 -8.35 -22.51 27.59
CA LEU A 12 -7.43 -22.87 26.51
C LEU A 12 -6.54 -21.66 26.24
N GLY A 13 -5.30 -21.71 26.71
CA GLY A 13 -4.27 -20.75 26.33
C GLY A 13 -4.12 -20.78 24.81
N VAL A 14 -4.36 -19.63 24.17
CA VAL A 14 -4.03 -19.43 22.75
C VAL A 14 -2.52 -19.48 22.65
N LEU A 15 -1.98 -20.64 22.26
CA LEU A 15 -0.59 -20.75 21.83
C LEU A 15 -0.48 -19.93 20.54
N GLY A 16 0.32 -18.85 20.59
CA GLY A 16 0.70 -18.09 19.41
C GLY A 16 1.27 -19.05 18.38
N GLN A 17 0.56 -19.22 17.26
CA GLN A 17 0.99 -20.12 16.21
C GLN A 17 2.26 -19.53 15.59
N VAL A 18 3.36 -20.28 15.64
CA VAL A 18 4.57 -19.97 14.91
C VAL A 18 4.21 -19.94 13.43
N ILE A 19 4.32 -18.77 12.80
CA ILE A 19 4.05 -18.59 11.37
C ILE A 19 5.04 -19.48 10.60
N LEU A 20 4.52 -20.51 9.94
CA LEU A 20 5.32 -21.36 9.06
C LEU A 20 5.40 -20.69 7.69
N TYR A 21 6.44 -19.87 7.50
CA TYR A 21 6.82 -19.37 6.19
C TYR A 21 7.15 -20.57 5.29
N ASN A 22 6.27 -20.91 4.35
CA ASN A 22 6.50 -21.96 3.37
C ASN A 22 7.33 -21.42 2.18
N THR A 23 7.65 -22.28 1.20
CA THR A 23 8.41 -21.92 -0.03
C THR A 23 7.78 -20.81 -0.87
N SER A 24 6.57 -20.41 -0.53
CA SER A 24 5.83 -19.32 -1.15
C SER A 24 6.14 -17.98 -0.44
N HIS A 25 6.40 -17.95 0.86
CA HIS A 25 6.86 -16.75 1.56
C HIS A 25 8.39 -16.73 1.58
N ASN A 26 8.99 -15.98 0.66
CA ASN A 26 10.45 -15.87 0.62
C ASN A 26 10.93 -15.22 1.94
N VAL A 27 11.95 -15.81 2.57
CA VAL A 27 12.52 -15.42 3.89
C VAL A 27 13.21 -14.03 3.83
N THR A 28 13.13 -13.36 2.68
CA THR A 28 13.65 -12.03 2.43
C THR A 28 12.63 -10.98 2.88
N SER A 29 13.10 -10.01 3.64
CA SER A 29 12.28 -8.86 4.07
C SER A 29 11.58 -8.18 2.87
N LEU A 30 10.33 -7.74 3.09
CA LEU A 30 9.57 -6.87 2.20
C LEU A 30 10.13 -5.44 2.13
N GLN A 31 11.09 -5.12 3.01
CA GLN A 31 11.67 -3.79 3.13
C GLN A 31 12.17 -3.27 1.79
N GLY A 32 11.82 -2.02 1.54
CA GLY A 32 12.25 -1.26 0.38
C GLY A 32 11.08 -0.58 -0.30
N THR A 33 11.38 0.06 -1.42
CA THR A 33 10.38 0.64 -2.33
C THR A 33 10.34 -0.19 -3.60
N TRP A 34 9.14 -0.65 -3.93
CA TRP A 34 8.81 -1.47 -5.08
C TRP A 34 7.97 -0.65 -6.04
N THR A 35 8.15 -0.81 -7.35
CA THR A 35 7.43 -0.03 -8.36
C THR A 35 7.12 -0.85 -9.60
N THR A 36 5.98 -0.60 -10.24
CA THR A 36 5.64 -1.20 -11.55
C THR A 36 6.37 -0.53 -12.71
N THR A 37 7.01 0.63 -12.49
CA THR A 37 7.72 1.40 -13.51
C THR A 37 9.18 1.61 -13.13
N THR A 38 10.08 1.50 -14.11
CA THR A 38 11.53 1.70 -13.92
C THR A 38 11.96 3.16 -14.01
N ASP A 39 11.19 3.97 -14.73
CA ASP A 39 11.65 5.30 -15.18
C ASP A 39 11.28 6.42 -14.20
N TYR A 40 10.31 6.16 -13.34
CA TYR A 40 10.00 7.02 -12.21
C TYR A 40 9.37 6.19 -11.09
N VAL A 41 9.55 6.69 -9.87
CA VAL A 41 8.95 6.12 -8.68
C VAL A 41 8.03 7.19 -8.13
N LEU A 42 6.76 6.82 -7.91
CA LEU A 42 5.88 7.66 -7.13
C LEU A 42 6.39 7.65 -5.70
N THR A 43 7.09 8.70 -5.29
CA THR A 43 7.52 8.86 -3.91
C THR A 43 6.73 9.97 -3.25
N SER A 44 6.72 9.91 -1.93
CA SER A 44 6.11 10.86 -1.01
C SER A 44 6.45 12.34 -1.27
N ASN A 45 7.62 12.64 -1.81
CA ASN A 45 8.01 14.01 -2.18
C ASN A 45 7.30 14.53 -3.45
N MET A 46 6.69 13.66 -4.25
CA MET A 46 5.97 14.00 -5.48
C MET A 46 4.45 14.04 -5.27
N ILE A 47 3.96 13.58 -4.11
CA ILE A 47 2.55 13.37 -3.85
C ILE A 47 2.15 14.04 -2.53
N ALA A 48 1.08 14.83 -2.62
CA ALA A 48 0.37 15.43 -1.50
C ALA A 48 1.21 16.45 -0.72
N SER A 49 1.36 17.66 -1.29
CA SER A 49 1.85 18.76 -0.47
C SER A 49 0.83 19.02 0.65
N PRO A 50 1.25 19.12 1.92
CA PRO A 50 0.38 19.47 3.04
C PRO A 50 -0.52 20.67 2.72
N SER A 51 0.05 21.69 2.08
CA SER A 51 -0.63 22.97 1.81
C SER A 51 -1.67 22.94 0.69
N SER A 52 -1.64 21.93 -0.21
CA SER A 52 -2.61 21.84 -1.32
C SER A 52 -3.49 20.60 -1.26
N SER A 53 -3.16 19.62 -0.41
CA SER A 53 -3.78 18.28 -0.39
C SER A 53 -3.82 17.59 -1.77
N GLY A 54 -3.08 18.10 -2.76
CA GLY A 54 -3.13 17.68 -4.15
C GLY A 54 -1.85 16.99 -4.59
N PHE A 55 -1.95 16.19 -5.64
CA PHE A 55 -0.87 15.42 -6.21
C PHE A 55 -0.29 16.17 -7.41
N ASN A 56 1.04 16.25 -7.48
CA ASN A 56 1.75 16.90 -8.58
C ASN A 56 2.45 15.87 -9.44
N ILE A 57 1.68 15.01 -10.12
CA ILE A 57 2.22 14.03 -11.07
C ILE A 57 2.75 14.79 -12.29
N PRO A 58 4.05 14.74 -12.63
CA PRO A 58 4.57 15.42 -13.82
C PRO A 58 3.95 14.88 -15.12
N GLU A 59 3.69 15.76 -16.09
CA GLU A 59 3.00 15.42 -17.35
C GLU A 59 3.67 14.27 -18.11
N GLN A 60 5.00 14.24 -18.14
CA GLN A 60 5.77 13.20 -18.84
C GLN A 60 5.54 11.78 -18.28
N TYR A 61 5.06 11.65 -17.05
CA TYR A 61 4.78 10.35 -16.41
C TYR A 61 3.31 9.96 -16.46
N ARG A 62 2.43 10.79 -17.02
CA ARG A 62 0.99 10.54 -17.10
C ARG A 62 0.59 9.61 -18.25
N GLY A 63 1.54 9.24 -19.12
CA GLY A 63 1.29 8.42 -20.31
C GLY A 63 1.04 6.93 -20.05
N ALA A 64 1.26 6.44 -18.83
CA ALA A 64 1.03 5.06 -18.44
C ALA A 64 0.63 4.96 -16.96
N SER A 65 -0.11 3.92 -16.60
CA SER A 65 -0.40 3.61 -15.20
C SER A 65 0.86 3.14 -14.47
N SER A 66 0.98 3.52 -13.20
CA SER A 66 2.11 3.17 -12.35
C SER A 66 1.65 2.98 -10.91
N ALA A 67 2.41 2.20 -10.14
CA ALA A 67 2.22 2.07 -8.71
C ALA A 67 3.55 1.87 -8.01
N SER A 68 3.66 2.41 -6.80
CA SER A 68 4.77 2.17 -5.89
C SER A 68 4.26 1.81 -4.50
N TYR A 69 4.96 0.89 -3.86
CA TYR A 69 4.69 0.45 -2.50
C TYR A 69 6.02 0.47 -1.74
N SER A 70 6.03 1.11 -0.57
CA SER A 70 7.17 1.14 0.34
C SER A 70 6.80 0.40 1.62
N PHE A 71 7.69 -0.48 2.10
CA PHE A 71 7.51 -1.24 3.33
C PHE A 71 8.73 -1.09 4.23
N THR A 72 8.53 -0.97 5.54
CA THR A 72 9.61 -1.04 6.54
C THR A 72 9.56 -2.36 7.31
N ASP A 73 10.68 -2.77 7.92
CA ASP A 73 10.72 -3.97 8.77
C ASP A 73 9.93 -3.83 10.08
N ASP A 74 9.73 -2.59 10.56
CA ASP A 74 8.98 -2.28 11.76
C ASP A 74 7.47 -2.13 11.51
N GLY A 75 6.98 -2.53 10.33
CA GLY A 75 5.55 -2.71 10.07
C GLY A 75 4.85 -1.48 9.49
N PHE A 76 5.56 -0.52 8.89
CA PHE A 76 4.96 0.61 8.18
C PHE A 76 4.89 0.39 6.69
N TRP A 77 3.86 0.96 6.08
CA TRP A 77 3.60 0.87 4.65
C TRP A 77 3.12 2.20 4.10
N GLU A 78 3.49 2.45 2.84
CA GLU A 78 2.97 3.54 2.03
C GLU A 78 2.74 3.06 0.59
N GLN A 79 1.64 3.49 -0.02
CA GLN A 79 1.35 3.26 -1.44
C GLN A 79 1.09 4.54 -2.18
N HIS A 80 1.49 4.54 -3.45
CA HIS A 80 1.10 5.54 -4.41
C HIS A 80 0.70 4.85 -5.70
N ILE A 81 -0.44 5.25 -6.24
CA ILE A 81 -0.95 4.66 -7.48
C ILE A 81 -1.35 5.80 -8.40
N TYR A 82 -1.01 5.67 -9.68
CA TYR A 82 -1.55 6.46 -10.77
C TYR A 82 -2.16 5.51 -11.79
N ARG A 83 -3.46 5.68 -12.05
CA ARG A 83 -4.21 4.95 -13.07
C ARG A 83 -4.51 5.94 -14.18
N LEU A 84 -3.96 5.69 -15.37
CA LEU A 84 -4.35 6.41 -16.57
C LEU A 84 -5.79 6.04 -16.93
N VAL A 85 -6.66 7.04 -17.09
CA VAL A 85 -8.06 6.84 -17.47
C VAL A 85 -8.25 7.03 -18.97
N SER A 86 -7.69 8.11 -19.53
CA SER A 86 -7.76 8.37 -20.97
C SER A 86 -6.61 9.21 -21.46
N HIS A 87 -6.08 8.85 -22.63
CA HIS A 87 -5.18 9.70 -23.39
C HIS A 87 -5.96 10.88 -23.96
N GLY A 88 -5.65 12.09 -23.50
CA GLY A 88 -6.12 13.34 -24.10
C GLY A 88 -5.11 13.90 -25.11
N THR A 89 -5.25 15.17 -25.50
CA THR A 89 -4.07 15.94 -25.93
C THR A 89 -3.04 15.93 -24.79
N SER A 90 -1.76 16.18 -25.07
CA SER A 90 -0.70 16.08 -24.03
C SER A 90 -1.10 16.80 -22.72
N SER A 91 -1.68 17.99 -22.87
CA SER A 91 -2.19 18.85 -21.79
C SER A 91 -3.47 18.39 -21.08
N CYS A 92 -4.25 17.45 -21.64
CA CYS A 92 -5.57 17.02 -21.11
C CYS A 92 -5.61 15.52 -20.75
N THR A 93 -4.48 14.87 -20.53
CA THR A 93 -4.46 13.47 -20.10
C THR A 93 -5.13 13.32 -18.73
N GLN A 94 -6.09 12.40 -18.63
CA GLN A 94 -6.89 12.17 -17.43
C GLN A 94 -6.42 10.94 -16.68
N GLY A 95 -6.39 11.03 -15.35
CA GLY A 95 -6.00 9.91 -14.50
C GLY A 95 -6.62 9.97 -13.11
N ILE A 96 -6.43 8.91 -12.36
CA ILE A 96 -6.78 8.84 -10.94
C ILE A 96 -5.49 8.55 -10.18
N THR A 97 -5.23 9.31 -9.13
CA THR A 97 -4.11 9.04 -8.24
C THR A 97 -4.59 8.81 -6.82
N ILE A 98 -3.97 7.84 -6.16
CA ILE A 98 -4.32 7.34 -4.84
C ILE A 98 -3.05 7.36 -3.99
N TYR A 99 -3.19 7.88 -2.78
CA TYR A 99 -2.17 7.85 -1.74
C TYR A 99 -2.77 7.30 -0.45
N GLN A 100 -2.10 6.32 0.15
CA GLN A 100 -2.38 5.89 1.52
C GLN A 100 -1.09 5.46 2.18
N HIS A 101 -1.02 5.64 3.50
CA HIS A 101 0.05 5.12 4.33
C HIS A 101 -0.47 4.74 5.71
N GLY A 102 0.29 3.96 6.43
CA GLY A 102 -0.07 3.46 7.74
C GLY A 102 0.79 2.26 8.12
N THR A 103 0.15 1.22 8.64
CA THR A 103 0.82 0.00 9.11
C THR A 103 0.44 -1.20 8.26
N TYR A 104 1.29 -2.21 8.22
CA TYR A 104 0.94 -3.52 7.70
C TYR A 104 1.23 -4.63 8.71
N ALA A 105 0.47 -5.71 8.62
CA ALA A 105 0.66 -6.89 9.46
C ALA A 105 0.52 -8.17 8.64
N HIS A 106 1.29 -9.19 9.01
CA HIS A 106 1.17 -10.53 8.45
C HIS A 106 -0.01 -11.28 9.07
N GLY A 107 -0.87 -11.85 8.22
CA GLY A 107 -1.89 -12.81 8.62
C GLY A 107 -1.29 -14.18 8.94
N PRO A 108 -1.98 -15.03 9.73
CA PRO A 108 -1.53 -16.38 10.05
C PRO A 108 -1.47 -17.32 8.83
N ASP A 109 -2.19 -16.97 7.77
CA ASP A 109 -2.19 -17.64 6.46
C ASP A 109 -1.10 -17.11 5.50
N GLY A 110 -0.31 -16.13 5.94
CA GLY A 110 0.72 -15.46 5.14
C GLY A 110 0.22 -14.31 4.28
N SER A 111 -1.07 -13.95 4.39
CA SER A 111 -1.61 -12.72 3.82
C SER A 111 -0.97 -11.47 4.46
N LEU A 112 -1.19 -10.30 3.86
CA LEU A 112 -0.90 -9.01 4.48
C LEU A 112 -2.20 -8.22 4.62
N VAL A 113 -2.31 -7.45 5.70
CA VAL A 113 -3.36 -6.44 5.87
C VAL A 113 -2.69 -5.08 5.94
N LEU A 114 -3.03 -4.19 5.00
CA LEU A 114 -2.53 -2.82 4.93
C LEU A 114 -3.58 -1.90 5.56
N SER A 115 -3.26 -1.35 6.72
CA SER A 115 -4.16 -0.54 7.55
C SER A 115 -3.75 0.94 7.48
N PRO A 116 -4.50 1.77 6.76
CA PRO A 116 -4.18 3.19 6.62
C PRO A 116 -4.40 4.01 7.90
N TYR A 117 -3.67 5.11 8.01
CA TYR A 117 -4.06 6.20 8.90
C TYR A 117 -5.25 6.95 8.32
N TRP A 118 -6.37 6.90 9.04
CA TRP A 118 -7.68 7.28 8.52
C TRP A 118 -7.80 8.72 7.99
N GLN A 119 -6.96 9.64 8.47
CA GLN A 119 -6.99 11.06 8.10
C GLN A 119 -6.15 11.38 6.86
N ASP A 120 -5.35 10.43 6.39
CA ASP A 120 -4.21 10.72 5.52
C ASP A 120 -4.40 10.21 4.10
N GLY A 121 -5.29 9.24 3.89
CA GLY A 121 -5.55 8.75 2.54
C GLY A 121 -6.17 9.82 1.64
N ARG A 122 -5.67 9.93 0.41
CA ARG A 122 -6.20 10.85 -0.62
C ARG A 122 -6.44 10.11 -1.92
N ILE A 123 -7.52 10.46 -2.60
CA ILE A 123 -7.75 10.16 -4.01
C ILE A 123 -7.94 11.46 -4.76
N GLN A 124 -7.28 11.62 -5.91
CA GLN A 124 -7.47 12.75 -6.79
C GLN A 124 -7.84 12.28 -8.18
N ILE A 125 -8.90 12.88 -8.74
CA ILE A 125 -9.17 12.81 -10.17
C ILE A 125 -8.33 13.91 -10.80
N LEU A 126 -7.43 13.53 -11.69
CA LEU A 126 -6.62 14.44 -12.48
C LEU A 126 -7.32 14.63 -13.83
N ASP A 127 -7.91 15.80 -14.03
CA ASP A 127 -8.49 16.25 -15.27
C ASP A 127 -8.08 17.72 -15.50
N PRO A 128 -6.87 17.95 -16.07
CA PRO A 128 -6.31 19.30 -16.22
C PRO A 128 -7.18 20.27 -17.02
N CYS A 129 -8.09 19.73 -17.83
CA CYS A 129 -8.95 20.50 -18.72
C CYS A 129 -10.35 20.74 -18.16
N ARG A 130 -10.64 20.26 -16.94
CA ARG A 130 -11.90 20.51 -16.23
C ARG A 130 -11.68 20.89 -14.78
N SER A 131 -11.21 19.96 -13.96
CA SER A 131 -11.04 20.13 -12.51
C SER A 131 -10.25 18.98 -11.93
N ASN A 132 -9.46 19.23 -10.88
CA ASN A 132 -8.68 18.20 -10.21
C ASN A 132 -9.15 17.90 -8.77
N PRO A 133 -10.40 17.44 -8.55
CA PRO A 133 -10.95 17.29 -7.21
C PRO A 133 -10.19 16.23 -6.40
N VAL A 134 -10.01 16.51 -5.11
CA VAL A 134 -9.40 15.61 -4.14
C VAL A 134 -10.45 15.16 -3.12
N SER A 135 -10.42 13.90 -2.73
CA SER A 135 -11.27 13.32 -1.68
C SER A 135 -10.45 12.53 -0.66
N LEU A 136 -10.97 12.44 0.56
CA LEU A 136 -10.43 11.57 1.60
C LEU A 136 -10.78 10.11 1.31
N ILE A 137 -9.84 9.21 1.58
CA ILE A 137 -10.07 7.76 1.55
C ILE A 137 -9.43 7.09 2.77
N ASN A 138 -10.00 5.96 3.17
CA ASN A 138 -9.54 5.15 4.29
C ASN A 138 -9.80 3.68 3.96
N GLN A 139 -9.18 3.18 2.89
CA GLN A 139 -9.42 1.83 2.39
C GLN A 139 -8.38 0.86 2.95
N THR A 140 -8.80 -0.08 3.79
CA THR A 140 -7.95 -1.21 4.18
C THR A 140 -7.77 -2.13 2.97
N GLU A 141 -6.53 -2.57 2.71
CA GLU A 141 -6.23 -3.52 1.64
C GLU A 141 -5.84 -4.88 2.20
N HIS A 142 -6.45 -5.92 1.63
CA HIS A 142 -6.15 -7.31 1.93
C HIS A 142 -5.32 -7.90 0.79
N ILE A 143 -4.06 -8.20 1.08
CA ILE A 143 -3.16 -8.89 0.16
C ILE A 143 -3.23 -10.39 0.48
N HIS A 144 -4.05 -11.13 -0.25
CA HIS A 144 -4.23 -12.56 -0.07
C HIS A 144 -2.94 -13.35 -0.24
N SER A 145 -2.05 -12.93 -1.14
CA SER A 145 -0.72 -13.54 -1.28
C SER A 145 0.29 -12.57 -1.88
N TRP A 146 1.56 -12.76 -1.52
CA TRP A 146 2.66 -11.96 -2.05
C TRP A 146 3.91 -12.84 -2.22
N ARG A 147 4.71 -12.58 -3.25
CA ARG A 147 5.92 -13.36 -3.58
C ARG A 147 7.04 -12.43 -4.03
N ILE A 148 8.25 -12.66 -3.53
CA ILE A 148 9.48 -12.06 -4.07
C ILE A 148 10.15 -13.11 -4.96
N LEU A 149 10.22 -12.84 -6.26
CA LEU A 149 10.83 -13.68 -7.29
C LEU A 149 12.31 -13.32 -7.48
N ASP A 150 13.03 -14.16 -8.22
CA ASP A 150 14.42 -13.88 -8.64
C ASP A 150 14.50 -12.55 -9.40
N GLY A 151 15.45 -11.68 -9.03
CA GLY A 151 15.64 -10.37 -9.66
C GLY A 151 14.91 -9.21 -8.96
N PRO A 152 15.05 -9.08 -7.64
CA PRO A 152 14.04 -8.62 -6.67
C PRO A 152 12.72 -8.08 -7.28
N VAL A 153 11.83 -9.01 -7.66
CA VAL A 153 10.49 -8.68 -8.17
C VAL A 153 9.44 -9.09 -7.15
N LEU A 154 8.67 -8.13 -6.65
CA LEU A 154 7.50 -8.35 -5.81
C LEU A 154 6.25 -8.51 -6.67
N ARG A 155 5.51 -9.59 -6.43
CA ARG A 155 4.16 -9.80 -6.95
C ARG A 155 3.17 -9.79 -5.81
N LEU A 156 2.15 -8.93 -5.92
CA LEU A 156 1.04 -8.84 -4.98
C LEU A 156 -0.22 -9.44 -5.60
N VAL A 157 -1.05 -10.08 -4.78
CA VAL A 157 -2.40 -10.53 -5.14
C VAL A 157 -3.31 -10.11 -3.99
N GLY A 158 -4.19 -9.16 -4.25
CA GLY A 158 -5.03 -8.54 -3.24
C GLY A 158 -6.28 -7.89 -3.82
N GLU A 159 -6.94 -7.08 -3.01
CA GLU A 159 -8.20 -6.41 -3.33
C GLU A 159 -8.02 -4.92 -3.67
N TYR A 160 -9.09 -4.30 -4.18
CA TYR A 160 -9.20 -2.87 -4.45
C TYR A 160 -8.14 -2.31 -5.40
N TYR A 161 -7.09 -1.69 -4.86
CA TYR A 161 -6.13 -0.91 -5.64
C TYR A 161 -4.84 -1.67 -5.91
N THR A 162 -4.67 -2.87 -5.33
CA THR A 162 -3.48 -3.70 -5.50
C THR A 162 -3.09 -3.85 -6.99
N PRO A 163 -1.85 -3.52 -7.36
CA PRO A 163 -1.36 -3.69 -8.73
C PRO A 163 -1.42 -5.15 -9.17
N VAL A 164 -1.81 -5.37 -10.42
CA VAL A 164 -1.78 -6.72 -11.03
C VAL A 164 -0.42 -7.02 -11.65
N GLU A 165 0.34 -5.95 -11.93
CA GLU A 165 1.66 -5.97 -12.51
C GLU A 165 2.72 -6.35 -11.47
N ASN A 166 3.79 -6.98 -11.94
CA ASN A 166 4.97 -7.23 -11.13
C ASN A 166 5.67 -5.90 -10.78
N MET A 167 6.20 -5.81 -9.57
CA MET A 167 6.87 -4.63 -9.05
C MET A 167 8.36 -4.91 -8.84
N THR A 168 9.24 -4.07 -9.33
CA THR A 168 10.69 -4.19 -9.15
C THR A 168 11.13 -3.37 -7.94
N ARG A 169 12.05 -3.90 -7.11
CA ARG A 169 12.65 -3.10 -6.04
C ARG A 169 13.61 -2.06 -6.62
N VAL A 170 13.38 -0.80 -6.28
CA VAL A 170 14.17 0.35 -6.76
C VAL A 170 14.97 1.02 -5.65
N TYR A 171 14.54 0.87 -4.39
CA TYR A 171 15.30 1.30 -3.21
C TYR A 171 15.26 0.22 -2.14
N ASP A 172 16.41 -0.11 -1.55
CA ASP A 172 16.46 -0.97 -0.36
C ASP A 172 16.02 -0.21 0.90
N THR A 173 16.33 1.09 0.98
CA THR A 173 15.78 1.97 2.03
C THR A 173 14.41 2.50 1.59
N PRO A 174 13.34 2.24 2.35
CA PRO A 174 11.99 2.64 1.97
C PRO A 174 11.88 4.16 1.85
N GLN A 175 11.42 4.63 0.69
CA GLN A 175 11.07 6.04 0.47
C GLN A 175 9.61 6.24 0.85
N MET A 176 9.35 6.86 2.00
CA MET A 176 7.98 7.17 2.47
C MET A 176 7.89 8.45 3.29
N LEU A 177 6.67 8.99 3.48
CA LEU A 177 6.41 10.08 4.45
C LEU A 177 6.60 9.58 5.89
N SER A 178 6.27 10.43 6.86
CA SER A 178 6.32 10.09 8.27
C SER A 178 5.54 8.82 8.57
N THR A 179 6.10 7.92 9.38
CA THR A 179 5.42 6.72 9.90
C THR A 179 4.38 7.03 10.99
N LYS A 180 3.93 8.30 11.08
CA LYS A 180 2.91 8.80 12.01
C LYS A 180 1.82 9.50 11.22
N VAL A 181 0.65 9.64 11.84
CA VAL A 181 -0.44 10.47 11.30
C VAL A 181 0.10 11.86 10.95
N LEU A 182 -0.19 12.33 9.74
CA LEU A 182 0.31 13.60 9.24
C LEU A 182 -0.45 14.74 9.92
N SER A 183 0.24 15.45 10.81
CA SER A 183 -0.33 16.46 11.72
C SER A 183 -0.85 17.73 11.04
N SER A 184 -0.55 17.93 9.76
CA SER A 184 -1.09 19.03 8.96
C SER A 184 -1.20 18.60 7.52
N TRP A 185 -2.44 18.57 7.03
CA TRP A 185 -2.78 18.70 5.60
C TRP A 185 -3.19 20.15 5.30
N GLY A 186 -2.55 21.10 6.00
CA GLY A 186 -2.80 22.53 5.94
C GLY A 186 -1.55 23.29 5.54
#